data_AF-A0A9P3FDG1-F1
#
_entry.id   AF-A0A9P3FDG1-F1
#
_cell.length_a   1.000
_cell.length_b   1.000
_cell.length_c   1.000
_cell.angle_alpha   90.00
_cell.angle_beta   90.00
_cell.angle_gamma   90.00
#
_symmetry.space_group_name_H-M   'P 1'
#
loop_
_entity.id
_entity.type
_entity.pdbx_description
1 polymer ?
#
loop_
_entity_poly.entity_id
_entity_poly.type
_entity_poly.pdbx_seq_one_letter_code
_entity_poly.pdbx_strand_id
1 'polypeptide(L)'
;MSVHAHTLLGGPIPVAQANAAILSQFLSRFKSGGPAERPWIELVMARAVSSTTPSLISTALQANASALCANDLQHPEISKHATKLYLFVIERLQALLRSPSWSDTLVLHTCMIISFYDRIAGKDPAGSHAHVRGVARLIQAKGPQSFISGIEHQTFRYYRINIFMISVADRTPCFLAEADWRNIPFSGDCPPKTILDILLDSLTEIPGVLAAAENLSKGGLSRYVLVQKAFELAYRVRCLIWDLEKWKELHIWTYPAICEVPNSRNLDLLALCKLITELHPYDARLGEALSCYTGAQLILARVAQRLGERSFLMRTALRLPHTLYDLVSAIVLVSRAQITAEDSSLITLIVTTFPLKVAQGTTELQDPELHKAIRDMLSQVAVEFSRRYNLKYTTPS
;
A
#
# COMPACT_ATOMS: atom_id res chain seq x y z
N MET A 1 -18.46 -5.49 -46.04
CA MET A 1 -17.13 -5.05 -46.50
C MET A 1 -16.59 -4.08 -45.45
N SER A 2 -16.01 -4.57 -44.35
CA SER A 2 -14.61 -5.01 -44.20
C SER A 2 -13.62 -3.86 -44.43
N VAL A 3 -13.44 -3.03 -43.40
CA VAL A 3 -12.35 -2.03 -43.37
C VAL A 3 -11.04 -2.80 -43.25
N HIS A 4 -10.37 -2.95 -44.40
CA HIS A 4 -9.05 -3.54 -44.51
C HIS A 4 -8.02 -2.57 -43.93
N ALA A 5 -7.17 -3.11 -43.08
CA ALA A 5 -5.92 -2.52 -42.66
C ALA A 5 -5.05 -2.20 -43.88
N HIS A 6 -4.70 -0.94 -44.07
CA HIS A 6 -3.59 -0.35 -44.84
C HIS A 6 -3.87 1.17 -44.75
N THR A 7 -3.06 2.08 -44.21
CA THR A 7 -1.61 2.20 -44.26
C THR A 7 -1.22 3.38 -43.36
N LEU A 8 -0.49 3.12 -42.27
CA LEU A 8 0.52 4.03 -41.71
C LEU A 8 1.82 3.22 -41.72
N LEU A 9 2.52 3.38 -42.84
CA LEU A 9 3.67 2.64 -43.36
C LEU A 9 4.81 2.48 -42.32
N GLY A 10 5.47 1.34 -42.15
CA GLY A 10 5.62 0.20 -43.07
C GLY A 10 5.88 -1.15 -42.39
N GLY A 11 5.44 -2.21 -43.08
CA GLY A 11 5.56 -3.62 -42.69
C GLY A 11 4.61 -4.03 -41.55
N PRO A 12 4.21 -5.32 -41.43
CA PRO A 12 3.78 -5.82 -40.13
C PRO A 12 4.95 -5.58 -39.20
N ILE A 13 4.80 -4.62 -38.27
CA ILE A 13 5.73 -4.50 -37.15
C ILE A 13 5.81 -5.92 -36.58
N PRO A 14 6.98 -6.59 -36.62
CA PRO A 14 7.11 -7.93 -36.08
C PRO A 14 6.48 -7.90 -34.68
N VAL A 15 5.66 -8.90 -34.33
CA VAL A 15 4.99 -8.95 -33.00
C VAL A 15 5.99 -8.62 -31.88
N ALA A 16 7.26 -9.00 -32.04
CA ALA A 16 8.39 -8.61 -31.20
C ALA A 16 8.64 -7.08 -31.06
N GLN A 17 8.65 -6.30 -32.15
CA GLN A 17 8.83 -4.84 -32.11
C GLN A 17 7.60 -4.12 -31.54
N ALA A 18 6.39 -4.58 -31.86
CA ALA A 18 5.16 -4.05 -31.27
C ALA A 18 5.14 -4.33 -29.75
N ASN A 19 5.55 -5.53 -29.35
CA ASN A 19 5.69 -5.91 -27.94
C ASN A 19 6.75 -5.07 -27.22
N ALA A 20 7.87 -4.72 -27.88
CA ALA A 20 8.92 -3.90 -27.28
C ALA A 20 8.46 -2.45 -27.04
N ALA A 21 7.74 -1.85 -28.00
CA ALA A 21 7.19 -0.50 -27.85
C ALA A 21 6.11 -0.45 -26.76
N ILE A 22 5.18 -1.41 -26.76
CA ILE A 22 4.13 -1.56 -25.75
C ILE A 22 4.73 -1.77 -24.36
N LEU A 23 5.75 -2.62 -24.26
CA LEU A 23 6.47 -2.84 -23.00
C LEU A 23 7.15 -1.56 -22.53
N SER A 24 7.88 -0.86 -23.40
CA SER A 24 8.56 0.41 -23.07
C SER A 24 7.59 1.46 -22.52
N GLN A 25 6.39 1.56 -23.11
CA GLN A 25 5.32 2.45 -22.66
C GLN A 25 4.70 2.02 -21.32
N PHE A 26 4.63 0.71 -21.03
CA PHE A 26 4.29 0.22 -19.68
C PHE A 26 5.39 0.64 -18.70
N LEU A 27 6.67 0.41 -19.01
CA LEU A 27 7.78 0.74 -18.10
C LEU A 27 7.85 2.24 -17.82
N SER A 28 7.64 3.10 -18.83
CA SER A 28 7.79 4.56 -18.68
C SER A 28 6.85 5.15 -17.63
N ARG A 29 5.68 4.55 -17.40
CA ARG A 29 4.73 4.98 -16.36
C ARG A 29 5.27 4.74 -14.94
N PHE A 30 6.13 3.75 -14.77
CA PHE A 30 6.79 3.42 -13.50
C PHE A 30 8.22 3.99 -13.40
N LYS A 31 8.72 4.69 -14.42
CA LYS A 31 10.05 5.36 -14.43
C LYS A 31 10.06 6.74 -13.73
N SER A 32 8.93 7.15 -13.14
CA SER A 32 8.79 8.44 -12.48
C SER A 32 9.06 8.31 -10.98
N GLY A 33 10.06 9.05 -10.49
CA GLY A 33 10.52 9.03 -9.09
C GLY A 33 12.02 9.29 -9.00
N GLY A 34 12.46 9.92 -7.91
CA GLY A 34 13.89 10.08 -7.59
C GLY A 34 14.59 8.73 -7.41
N PRO A 35 15.94 8.69 -7.32
CA PRO A 35 16.73 7.45 -7.25
C PRO A 35 16.35 6.49 -6.10
N ALA A 36 15.58 6.93 -5.10
CA ALA A 36 15.09 6.11 -3.99
C ALA A 36 13.90 5.19 -4.37
N GLU A 37 13.19 5.47 -5.46
CA GLU A 37 12.03 4.68 -5.93
C GLU A 37 12.33 3.78 -7.12
N ARG A 38 13.56 3.87 -7.65
CA ARG A 38 14.05 3.02 -8.74
C ARG A 38 14.79 1.75 -8.27
N PRO A 39 14.12 0.76 -7.66
CA PRO A 39 14.82 -0.50 -7.61
C PRO A 39 14.01 -1.73 -8.03
N TRP A 40 12.94 -2.15 -7.36
CA TRP A 40 12.44 -3.51 -7.63
C TRP A 40 11.80 -3.67 -9.02
N ILE A 41 10.89 -2.78 -9.46
CA ILE A 41 10.22 -2.92 -10.77
C ILE A 41 11.23 -2.80 -11.89
N GLU A 42 12.12 -1.80 -11.84
CA GLU A 42 13.19 -1.63 -12.85
C GLU A 42 14.17 -2.80 -12.88
N LEU A 43 14.61 -3.32 -11.72
CA LEU A 43 15.50 -4.47 -11.66
C LEU A 43 14.82 -5.77 -12.12
N VAL A 44 13.53 -5.95 -11.78
CA VAL A 44 12.72 -7.06 -12.26
C VAL A 44 12.56 -6.98 -13.77
N MET A 45 12.30 -5.79 -14.31
CA MET A 45 12.16 -5.54 -15.74
C MET A 45 13.47 -5.73 -16.49
N ALA A 46 14.60 -5.26 -15.95
CA ALA A 46 15.93 -5.47 -16.52
C ALA A 46 16.27 -6.97 -16.59
N ARG A 47 15.98 -7.72 -15.53
CA ARG A 47 16.13 -9.19 -15.52
C ARG A 47 15.26 -9.86 -16.58
N ALA A 48 13.99 -9.46 -16.69
CA ALA A 48 13.06 -10.04 -17.66
C ALA A 48 13.50 -9.82 -19.12
N VAL A 49 14.08 -8.66 -19.43
CA VAL A 49 14.54 -8.29 -20.79
C VAL A 49 15.91 -8.91 -21.13
N SER A 50 16.76 -9.17 -20.14
CA SER A 50 18.08 -9.79 -20.35
C SER A 50 18.05 -11.29 -20.69
N SER A 51 16.90 -11.95 -20.54
CA SER A 51 16.74 -13.37 -20.84
C SER A 51 16.46 -13.61 -22.34
N THR A 52 17.29 -14.41 -23.00
CA THR A 52 17.11 -14.83 -24.41
C THR A 52 15.99 -15.84 -24.61
N THR A 53 15.47 -16.45 -23.53
CA THR A 53 14.27 -17.29 -23.54
C THR A 53 13.08 -16.54 -22.94
N PRO A 54 11.86 -16.65 -23.51
CA PRO A 54 10.64 -16.07 -22.93
C PRO A 54 10.40 -16.66 -21.54
N SER A 55 10.79 -15.90 -20.52
CA SER A 55 10.56 -16.26 -19.12
C SER A 55 9.10 -15.96 -18.76
N LEU A 56 8.54 -16.66 -17.77
CA LEU A 56 7.16 -16.43 -17.35
C LEU A 56 6.90 -14.98 -16.92
N ILE A 57 7.91 -14.33 -16.35
CA ILE A 57 7.87 -12.92 -15.97
C ILE A 57 7.78 -11.98 -17.18
N SER A 58 8.44 -12.33 -18.30
CA SER A 58 8.31 -11.57 -19.55
C SER A 58 6.89 -11.65 -20.12
N THR A 59 6.24 -12.81 -20.01
CA THR A 59 4.83 -12.98 -20.39
C THR A 59 3.88 -12.21 -19.47
N ALA A 60 4.18 -12.16 -18.17
CA ALA A 60 3.41 -11.35 -17.21
C ALA A 60 3.52 -9.84 -17.51
N LEU A 61 4.72 -9.36 -17.87
CA LEU A 61 4.92 -7.99 -18.33
C LEU A 61 4.13 -7.71 -19.62
N GLN A 62 4.17 -8.62 -20.60
CA GLN A 62 3.40 -8.47 -21.84
C GLN A 62 1.90 -8.46 -21.58
N ALA A 63 1.38 -9.30 -20.67
CA ALA A 63 -0.04 -9.29 -20.32
C ALA A 63 -0.49 -7.91 -19.80
N ASN A 64 0.29 -7.32 -18.88
CA ASN A 64 0.02 -5.98 -18.35
C ASN A 64 0.13 -4.91 -19.42
N ALA A 65 1.20 -4.94 -20.21
CA ALA A 65 1.46 -3.93 -21.23
C ALA A 65 0.41 -3.98 -22.36
N SER A 66 -0.01 -5.18 -22.79
CA SER A 66 -1.11 -5.35 -23.72
C SER A 66 -2.45 -4.89 -23.14
N ALA A 67 -2.72 -5.13 -21.85
CA ALA A 67 -3.94 -4.64 -21.21
C ALA A 67 -3.97 -3.10 -21.17
N LEU A 68 -2.84 -2.46 -20.88
CA LEU A 68 -2.69 -1.01 -20.97
C LEU A 68 -2.94 -0.50 -22.40
N CYS A 69 -2.27 -1.09 -23.38
CA CYS A 69 -2.41 -0.72 -24.78
C CYS A 69 -3.87 -0.88 -25.26
N ALA A 70 -4.57 -1.92 -24.79
CA ALA A 70 -5.98 -2.14 -25.10
C ALA A 70 -6.87 -1.04 -24.53
N ASN A 71 -6.59 -0.54 -23.33
CA ASN A 71 -7.29 0.59 -22.72
C ASN A 71 -7.03 1.89 -23.51
N ASP A 72 -5.77 2.17 -23.84
CA ASP A 72 -5.35 3.39 -24.55
C ASP A 72 -5.94 3.46 -25.97
N LEU A 73 -5.94 2.33 -26.69
CA LEU A 73 -6.41 2.25 -28.08
C LEU A 73 -7.88 1.86 -28.22
N GLN A 74 -8.56 1.54 -27.11
CA GLN A 74 -9.94 1.02 -27.08
C GLN A 74 -10.17 -0.18 -28.02
N HIS A 75 -9.18 -1.06 -28.17
CA HIS A 75 -9.18 -2.14 -29.16
C HIS A 75 -9.48 -3.52 -28.52
N PRO A 76 -10.67 -4.11 -28.74
CA PRO A 76 -11.10 -5.33 -28.03
C PRO A 76 -10.21 -6.55 -28.26
N GLU A 77 -9.61 -6.68 -29.44
CA GLU A 77 -8.74 -7.82 -29.77
C GLU A 77 -7.43 -7.81 -28.97
N ILE A 78 -6.89 -6.64 -28.63
CA ILE A 78 -5.70 -6.52 -27.78
C ILE A 78 -6.06 -6.92 -26.34
N SER A 79 -7.25 -6.57 -25.88
CA SER A 79 -7.76 -6.99 -24.55
C SER A 79 -7.92 -8.51 -24.45
N LYS A 80 -8.45 -9.16 -25.50
CA LYS A 80 -8.51 -10.63 -25.58
C LYS A 80 -7.12 -11.26 -25.55
N HIS A 81 -6.16 -10.71 -26.29
CA HIS A 81 -4.77 -11.17 -26.26
C HIS A 81 -4.15 -11.03 -24.86
N ALA A 82 -4.28 -9.86 -24.23
CA ALA A 82 -3.82 -9.61 -22.88
C ALA A 82 -4.41 -10.59 -21.86
N THR A 83 -5.71 -10.90 -21.99
CA THR A 83 -6.39 -11.90 -21.15
C THR A 83 -5.84 -13.31 -21.34
N LYS A 84 -5.56 -13.71 -22.58
CA LYS A 84 -4.94 -15.03 -22.85
C LYS A 84 -3.56 -15.14 -22.19
N LEU A 85 -2.73 -14.10 -22.31
CA LEU A 85 -1.42 -14.05 -21.66
C LEU A 85 -1.54 -14.10 -20.14
N TYR A 86 -2.47 -13.34 -19.56
CA TYR A 86 -2.74 -13.37 -18.12
C TYR A 86 -3.11 -14.78 -17.64
N LEU A 87 -4.10 -15.43 -18.28
CA LEU A 87 -4.55 -16.77 -17.90
C LEU A 87 -3.43 -17.81 -18.04
N PHE A 88 -2.63 -17.72 -19.10
CA PHE A 88 -1.45 -18.56 -19.27
C PHE A 88 -0.45 -18.38 -18.11
N VAL A 89 -0.19 -17.13 -17.69
CA VAL A 89 0.71 -16.86 -16.56
C VAL A 89 0.18 -17.46 -15.26
N ILE A 90 -1.12 -17.33 -14.99
CA ILE A 90 -1.75 -17.91 -13.80
C ILE A 90 -1.64 -19.43 -13.79
N GLU A 91 -1.93 -20.10 -14.91
CA GLU A 91 -1.83 -21.57 -15.03
C GLU A 91 -0.39 -22.05 -14.72
N ARG A 92 0.62 -21.38 -15.28
CA ARG A 92 2.03 -21.73 -15.07
C ARG A 92 2.50 -21.43 -13.65
N LEU A 93 2.09 -20.29 -13.08
CA LEU A 93 2.36 -19.97 -11.68
C LEU A 93 1.76 -21.03 -10.75
N GLN A 94 0.52 -21.47 -10.99
CA GLN A 94 -0.10 -22.52 -10.19
C GLN A 94 0.67 -23.84 -10.26
N ALA A 95 1.25 -24.20 -11.41
CA ALA A 95 2.12 -25.37 -11.53
C ALA A 95 3.43 -25.19 -10.74
N LEU A 96 4.10 -24.04 -10.89
CA LEU A 96 5.35 -23.73 -10.17
C LEU A 96 5.15 -23.71 -8.65
N LEU A 97 4.05 -23.14 -8.17
CA LEU A 97 3.70 -23.07 -6.75
C LEU A 97 3.41 -24.44 -6.12
N ARG A 98 3.08 -25.46 -6.92
CA ARG A 98 2.90 -26.85 -6.44
C ARG A 98 4.19 -27.67 -6.52
N SER A 99 5.26 -27.10 -7.08
CA SER A 99 6.54 -27.76 -7.24
C SER A 99 7.55 -27.28 -6.19
N PRO A 100 8.66 -27.99 -5.98
CA PRO A 100 9.73 -27.54 -5.08
C PRO A 100 10.37 -26.18 -5.48
N SER A 101 10.15 -25.68 -6.70
CA SER A 101 10.72 -24.40 -7.17
C SER A 101 9.88 -23.17 -6.81
N TRP A 102 8.84 -23.31 -5.98
CA TRP A 102 7.97 -22.19 -5.57
C TRP A 102 8.74 -21.03 -4.93
N SER A 103 9.89 -21.31 -4.31
CA SER A 103 10.73 -20.34 -3.62
C SER A 103 11.65 -19.53 -4.54
N ASP A 104 11.64 -19.79 -5.85
CA ASP A 104 12.42 -19.02 -6.82
C ASP A 104 12.02 -17.53 -6.78
N THR A 105 13.01 -16.65 -6.74
CA THR A 105 12.85 -15.19 -6.78
C THR A 105 11.99 -14.75 -7.98
N LEU A 106 12.15 -15.38 -9.14
CA LEU A 106 11.35 -15.06 -10.33
C LEU A 106 9.88 -15.42 -10.18
N VAL A 107 9.53 -16.45 -9.40
CA VAL A 107 8.12 -16.80 -9.13
C VAL A 107 7.46 -15.69 -8.34
N LEU A 108 8.11 -15.22 -7.25
CA LEU A 108 7.64 -14.11 -6.44
C LEU A 108 7.45 -12.84 -7.30
N HIS A 109 8.47 -12.46 -8.08
CA HIS A 109 8.39 -11.27 -8.93
C HIS A 109 7.33 -11.39 -10.03
N THR A 110 7.12 -12.58 -10.60
CA THR A 110 6.06 -12.83 -11.57
C THR A 110 4.68 -12.63 -10.92
N CYS A 111 4.46 -13.15 -9.70
CA CYS A 111 3.23 -12.92 -8.94
C CYS A 111 2.99 -11.42 -8.66
N MET A 112 4.05 -10.67 -8.34
CA MET A 112 3.94 -9.23 -8.11
C MET A 112 3.59 -8.48 -9.40
N ILE A 113 4.27 -8.77 -10.51
CA ILE A 113 4.04 -8.12 -11.81
C ILE A 113 2.62 -8.42 -12.30
N ILE A 114 2.17 -9.68 -12.23
CA ILE A 114 0.84 -10.05 -12.74
C ILE A 114 -0.29 -9.43 -11.90
N SER A 115 -0.04 -9.06 -10.65
CA SER A 115 -1.02 -8.41 -9.77
C SER A 115 -1.54 -7.06 -10.29
N PHE A 116 -0.76 -6.38 -11.13
CA PHE A 116 -1.18 -5.14 -11.79
C PHE A 116 -2.27 -5.38 -12.84
N TYR A 117 -2.34 -6.57 -13.42
CA TYR A 117 -3.21 -6.85 -14.56
C TYR A 117 -4.68 -6.64 -14.19
N ASP A 118 -5.09 -7.13 -13.01
CA ASP A 118 -6.48 -7.00 -12.56
C ASP A 118 -6.88 -5.54 -12.32
N ARG A 119 -5.94 -4.70 -11.88
CA ARG A 119 -6.14 -3.26 -11.74
C ARG A 119 -6.19 -2.56 -13.10
N ILE A 120 -5.35 -2.94 -14.06
CA ILE A 120 -5.33 -2.35 -15.41
C ILE A 120 -6.60 -2.72 -16.18
N ALA A 121 -6.91 -4.01 -16.24
CA ALA A 121 -8.06 -4.53 -16.97
C ALA A 121 -9.39 -4.05 -16.35
N GLY A 122 -9.35 -3.48 -15.14
CA GLY A 122 -10.54 -3.01 -14.45
C GLY A 122 -11.47 -4.12 -14.02
N LYS A 123 -10.89 -5.26 -13.65
CA LYS A 123 -11.64 -6.42 -13.15
C LYS A 123 -11.94 -6.23 -11.65
N ASP A 124 -12.74 -7.15 -11.11
CA ASP A 124 -13.19 -7.17 -9.72
C ASP A 124 -12.05 -6.86 -8.72
N PRO A 125 -12.22 -5.87 -7.81
CA PRO A 125 -11.26 -5.60 -6.72
C PRO A 125 -10.82 -6.85 -5.95
N ALA A 126 -11.67 -7.87 -5.84
CA ALA A 126 -11.34 -9.13 -5.18
C ALA A 126 -10.11 -9.83 -5.79
N GLY A 127 -9.92 -9.72 -7.11
CA GLY A 127 -8.77 -10.30 -7.83
C GLY A 127 -7.45 -9.65 -7.41
N SER A 128 -7.41 -8.31 -7.36
CA SER A 128 -6.20 -7.60 -6.93
C SER A 128 -5.84 -7.90 -5.47
N HIS A 129 -6.84 -7.98 -4.59
CA HIS A 129 -6.63 -8.35 -3.19
C HIS A 129 -6.11 -9.79 -3.05
N ALA A 130 -6.64 -10.73 -3.84
CA ALA A 130 -6.17 -12.10 -3.86
C ALA A 130 -4.68 -12.20 -4.23
N HIS A 131 -4.21 -11.42 -5.20
CA HIS A 131 -2.77 -11.37 -5.53
C HIS A 131 -1.91 -10.83 -4.39
N VAL A 132 -2.33 -9.74 -3.74
CA VAL A 132 -1.58 -9.19 -2.61
C VAL A 132 -1.48 -10.22 -1.49
N ARG A 133 -2.57 -10.95 -1.19
CA ARG A 133 -2.55 -12.06 -0.21
C ARG A 133 -1.61 -13.19 -0.64
N GLY A 134 -1.65 -13.59 -1.91
CA GLY A 134 -0.76 -14.61 -2.45
C GLY A 134 0.71 -14.25 -2.30
N VAL A 135 1.07 -13.01 -2.66
CA VAL A 135 2.43 -12.48 -2.49
C VAL A 135 2.81 -12.41 -1.00
N ALA A 136 1.90 -11.96 -0.13
CA ALA A 136 2.14 -11.93 1.31
C ALA A 136 2.46 -13.33 1.86
N ARG A 137 1.74 -14.36 1.41
CA ARG A 137 1.99 -15.76 1.80
C ARG A 137 3.31 -16.29 1.28
N LEU A 138 3.70 -15.93 0.05
CA LEU A 138 5.01 -16.29 -0.50
C LEU A 138 6.16 -15.64 0.28
N ILE A 139 6.02 -14.36 0.62
CA ILE A 139 6.99 -13.66 1.46
C ILE A 139 7.09 -14.36 2.81
N GLN A 140 5.96 -14.60 3.49
CA GLN A 140 5.93 -15.30 4.77
C GLN A 140 6.61 -16.68 4.69
N ALA A 141 6.31 -17.47 3.65
CA ALA A 141 6.86 -18.82 3.48
C ALA A 141 8.37 -18.82 3.20
N LYS A 142 8.91 -17.83 2.47
CA LYS A 142 10.36 -17.68 2.23
C LYS A 142 11.15 -17.33 3.50
N GLY A 143 10.46 -16.81 4.52
CA GLY A 143 11.07 -16.41 5.78
C GLY A 143 11.90 -15.11 5.67
N PRO A 144 12.15 -14.43 6.79
CA PRO A 144 12.76 -13.10 6.80
C PRO A 144 14.22 -13.10 6.33
N GLN A 145 14.95 -14.21 6.51
CA GLN A 145 16.34 -14.36 6.06
C GLN A 145 16.50 -14.25 4.53
N SER A 146 15.44 -14.54 3.77
CA SER A 146 15.46 -14.41 2.31
C SER A 146 15.47 -12.95 1.83
N PHE A 147 15.32 -11.96 2.73
CA PHE A 147 15.06 -10.56 2.39
C PHE A 147 16.09 -9.58 2.98
N ILE A 148 17.31 -10.04 3.28
CA ILE A 148 18.35 -9.24 3.94
C ILE A 148 19.15 -8.32 3.00
N SER A 149 19.10 -8.56 1.69
CA SER A 149 19.88 -7.79 0.70
C SER A 149 19.25 -7.78 -0.69
N GLY A 150 19.79 -6.95 -1.58
CA GLY A 150 19.50 -7.01 -3.02
C GLY A 150 18.04 -6.70 -3.40
N ILE A 151 17.59 -7.34 -4.48
CA ILE A 151 16.24 -7.12 -5.04
C ILE A 151 15.15 -7.69 -4.13
N GLU A 152 15.47 -8.74 -3.38
CA GLU A 152 14.60 -9.36 -2.40
C GLU A 152 14.29 -8.37 -1.27
N HIS A 153 15.30 -7.73 -0.68
CA HIS A 153 15.09 -6.71 0.34
C HIS A 153 14.20 -5.55 -0.14
N GLN A 154 14.43 -5.08 -1.36
CA GLN A 154 13.63 -4.00 -1.96
C GLN A 154 12.18 -4.44 -2.23
N THR A 155 12.00 -5.69 -2.68
CA THR A 155 10.70 -6.34 -2.87
C THR A 155 9.94 -6.41 -1.56
N PHE A 156 10.60 -6.87 -0.50
CA PHE A 156 10.05 -6.92 0.85
C PHE A 156 9.59 -5.54 1.29
N ARG A 157 10.47 -4.53 1.26
CA ARG A 157 10.16 -3.16 1.67
C ARG A 157 8.96 -2.57 0.95
N TYR A 158 8.87 -2.74 -0.38
CA TYR A 158 7.72 -2.28 -1.15
C TYR A 158 6.40 -2.97 -0.74
N TYR A 159 6.44 -4.27 -0.47
CA TYR A 159 5.24 -5.01 -0.09
C TYR A 159 4.81 -4.81 1.36
N ARG A 160 5.66 -4.32 2.27
CA ARG A 160 5.31 -4.13 3.69
C ARG A 160 4.02 -3.32 3.87
N ILE A 161 3.90 -2.18 3.18
CA ILE A 161 2.68 -1.35 3.25
C ILE A 161 1.48 -2.09 2.65
N ASN A 162 1.64 -2.77 1.52
CA ASN A 162 0.55 -3.52 0.87
C ASN A 162 0.04 -4.67 1.77
N ILE A 163 0.95 -5.38 2.44
CA ILE A 163 0.63 -6.47 3.37
C ILE A 163 -0.07 -5.93 4.60
N PHE A 164 0.42 -4.82 5.19
CA PHE A 164 -0.27 -4.14 6.28
C PHE A 164 -1.69 -3.76 5.88
N MET A 165 -1.85 -3.12 4.72
CA MET A 165 -3.12 -2.65 4.20
C MET A 165 -4.15 -3.76 4.01
N ILE A 166 -3.76 -4.85 3.36
CA ILE A 166 -4.68 -5.98 3.17
C ILE A 166 -5.01 -6.66 4.51
N SER A 167 -4.07 -6.70 5.45
CA SER A 167 -4.30 -7.27 6.80
C SER A 167 -5.30 -6.41 7.60
N VAL A 168 -5.23 -5.08 7.48
CA VAL A 168 -6.24 -4.16 8.06
C VAL A 168 -7.61 -4.42 7.44
N ALA A 169 -7.70 -4.50 6.11
CA ALA A 169 -8.95 -4.72 5.40
C ALA A 169 -9.60 -6.07 5.77
N ASP A 170 -8.78 -7.12 5.86
CA ASP A 170 -9.22 -8.47 6.22
C ASP A 170 -9.43 -8.64 7.74
N ARG A 171 -9.00 -7.66 8.57
CA ARG A 171 -8.94 -7.76 10.03
C ARG A 171 -8.24 -9.03 10.51
N THR A 172 -7.10 -9.34 9.90
CA THR A 172 -6.28 -10.51 10.24
C THR A 172 -4.93 -10.09 10.82
N PRO A 173 -4.42 -10.75 11.87
CA PRO A 173 -3.08 -10.45 12.37
C PRO A 173 -2.02 -10.51 11.25
N CYS A 174 -1.16 -9.51 11.22
CA CYS A 174 -0.12 -9.40 10.19
C CYS A 174 1.17 -10.09 10.67
N PHE A 175 1.70 -11.03 9.88
CA PHE A 175 2.94 -11.74 10.23
C PHE A 175 4.15 -10.80 10.33
N LEU A 176 4.09 -9.62 9.68
CA LEU A 176 5.14 -8.60 9.78
C LEU A 176 5.25 -7.96 11.17
N ALA A 177 4.29 -8.23 12.06
CA ALA A 177 4.34 -7.82 13.46
C ALA A 177 5.34 -8.64 14.29
N GLU A 178 5.76 -9.82 13.81
CA GLU A 178 6.75 -10.64 14.51
C GLU A 178 8.12 -9.94 14.51
N ALA A 179 8.87 -10.09 15.62
CA ALA A 179 10.14 -9.42 15.82
C ALA A 179 11.17 -9.76 14.72
N ASP A 180 11.16 -10.99 14.24
CA ASP A 180 12.04 -11.45 13.17
C ASP A 180 11.82 -10.66 11.87
N TRP A 181 10.56 -10.42 11.50
CA TRP A 181 10.20 -9.65 10.31
C TRP A 181 10.52 -8.15 10.43
N ARG A 182 10.55 -7.61 11.66
CA ARG A 182 10.99 -6.23 11.92
C ARG A 182 12.50 -6.06 11.83
N ASN A 183 13.28 -7.06 12.20
CA ASN A 183 14.72 -6.90 12.44
C ASN A 183 15.58 -7.57 11.37
N ILE A 184 15.32 -8.84 11.05
CA ILE A 184 16.20 -9.65 10.21
C ILE A 184 16.35 -9.06 8.79
N PRO A 185 15.28 -8.64 8.08
CA PRO A 185 15.43 -8.06 6.75
C PRO A 185 16.27 -6.78 6.72
N PHE A 186 16.50 -6.13 7.88
CA PHE A 186 17.30 -4.92 8.04
C PHE A 186 18.65 -5.16 8.72
N SER A 187 19.08 -6.42 8.85
CA SER A 187 20.32 -6.80 9.56
C SER A 187 21.55 -6.96 8.67
N GLY A 188 21.39 -7.03 7.35
CA GLY A 188 22.48 -7.15 6.39
C GLY A 188 22.99 -5.80 5.87
N ASP A 189 23.73 -5.84 4.75
CA ASP A 189 24.25 -4.65 4.04
C ASP A 189 23.16 -3.91 3.25
N CYS A 190 22.02 -3.65 3.89
CA CYS A 190 20.89 -2.93 3.31
C CYS A 190 20.84 -1.48 3.81
N PRO A 191 20.20 -0.56 3.06
CA PRO A 191 20.00 0.81 3.53
C PRO A 191 19.22 0.83 4.86
N PRO A 192 19.51 1.78 5.76
CA PRO A 192 18.78 1.90 7.02
C PRO A 192 17.28 2.12 6.77
N LYS A 193 16.48 1.77 7.79
CA LYS A 193 15.03 2.00 7.78
C LYS A 193 14.73 3.48 7.54
N THR A 194 13.81 3.76 6.62
CA THR A 194 13.25 5.11 6.47
C THR A 194 12.30 5.41 7.63
N ILE A 195 11.91 6.69 7.75
CA ILE A 195 10.89 7.11 8.72
C ILE A 195 9.58 6.30 8.60
N LEU A 196 9.16 5.97 7.37
CA LEU A 196 8.00 5.12 7.10
C LEU A 196 8.27 3.65 7.47
N ASP A 197 9.46 3.12 7.21
CA ASP A 197 9.81 1.75 7.59
C ASP A 197 9.76 1.53 9.11
N ILE A 198 10.23 2.52 9.88
CA ILE A 198 10.17 2.49 11.35
C ILE A 198 8.72 2.58 11.82
N LEU A 199 7.91 3.45 11.22
CA LEU A 199 6.49 3.55 11.55
C LEU A 199 5.76 2.23 11.30
N LEU A 200 6.01 1.60 10.15
CA LEU A 200 5.38 0.33 9.76
C LEU A 200 5.66 -0.81 10.75
N ASP A 201 6.79 -0.80 11.45
CA ASP A 201 7.05 -1.79 12.51
C ASP A 201 5.95 -1.77 13.58
N SER A 202 5.50 -0.59 13.99
CA SER A 202 4.39 -0.41 14.93
C SER A 202 3.03 -0.66 14.28
N LEU A 203 2.82 -0.20 13.03
CA LEU A 203 1.52 -0.31 12.36
C LEU A 203 1.09 -1.76 12.11
N THR A 204 2.04 -2.66 11.90
CA THR A 204 1.74 -4.09 11.64
C THR A 204 1.01 -4.80 12.78
N GLU A 205 0.97 -4.25 14.00
CA GLU A 205 0.17 -4.76 15.12
C GLU A 205 -1.33 -4.42 15.02
N ILE A 206 -1.68 -3.31 14.36
CA ILE A 206 -3.05 -2.78 14.28
C ILE A 206 -4.05 -3.82 13.72
N PRO A 207 -3.73 -4.58 12.65
CA PRO A 207 -4.60 -5.65 12.19
C PRO A 207 -4.96 -6.68 13.28
N GLY A 208 -4.02 -7.01 14.17
CA GLY A 208 -4.27 -7.91 15.30
C GLY A 208 -5.15 -7.28 16.40
N VAL A 209 -5.08 -5.96 16.59
CA VAL A 209 -6.00 -5.21 17.46
C VAL A 209 -7.42 -5.20 16.88
N LEU A 210 -7.55 -4.97 15.58
CA LEU A 210 -8.85 -5.01 14.89
C LEU A 210 -9.50 -6.39 14.97
N ALA A 211 -8.72 -7.46 14.74
CA ALA A 211 -9.18 -8.85 14.87
C ALA A 211 -9.69 -9.14 16.29
N ALA A 212 -8.96 -8.71 17.31
CA ALA A 212 -9.34 -8.88 18.71
C ALA A 212 -10.63 -8.10 19.06
N ALA A 213 -10.78 -6.86 18.56
CA ALA A 213 -11.98 -6.06 18.75
C ALA A 213 -13.22 -6.69 18.10
N GLU A 214 -13.07 -7.29 16.92
CA GLU A 214 -14.14 -8.00 16.24
C GLU A 214 -14.56 -9.26 17.02
N ASN A 215 -13.59 -10.04 17.50
CA ASN A 215 -13.86 -11.23 18.30
C ASN A 215 -14.58 -10.92 19.62
N LEU A 216 -14.28 -9.79 20.26
CA LEU A 216 -15.03 -9.30 21.42
C LEU A 216 -16.49 -8.93 21.09
N SER A 217 -16.78 -8.56 19.84
CA SER A 217 -18.10 -8.12 19.42
C SER A 217 -19.00 -9.27 18.95
N LYS A 218 -18.42 -10.40 18.53
CA LYS A 218 -19.15 -11.60 18.05
C LYS A 218 -19.95 -12.35 19.14
N GLY A 219 -19.76 -12.01 20.42
CA GLY A 219 -20.46 -12.65 21.53
C GLY A 219 -19.97 -14.08 21.83
N GLY A 220 -20.67 -14.80 22.71
CA GLY A 220 -20.35 -16.21 23.04
C GLY A 220 -19.24 -16.43 24.07
N LEU A 221 -18.63 -15.36 24.58
CA LEU A 221 -17.65 -15.44 25.67
C LEU A 221 -18.32 -15.38 27.04
N SER A 222 -17.80 -16.12 28.01
CA SER A 222 -18.19 -15.93 29.41
C SER A 222 -17.80 -14.53 29.89
N ARG A 223 -18.52 -13.99 30.88
CA ARG A 223 -18.27 -12.64 31.42
C ARG A 223 -16.80 -12.45 31.84
N TYR A 224 -16.22 -13.45 32.50
CA TYR A 224 -14.82 -13.43 32.92
C TYR A 224 -13.87 -13.30 31.72
N VAL A 225 -14.04 -14.14 30.70
CA VAL A 225 -13.18 -14.14 29.51
C VAL A 225 -13.35 -12.83 28.71
N LEU A 226 -14.57 -12.32 28.62
CA LEU A 226 -14.86 -11.05 27.95
C LEU A 226 -14.08 -9.89 28.60
N VAL A 227 -14.13 -9.79 29.93
CA VAL A 227 -13.42 -8.75 30.69
C VAL A 227 -11.91 -8.88 30.49
N GLN A 228 -11.36 -10.09 30.63
CA GLN A 228 -9.93 -10.35 30.42
C GLN A 228 -9.46 -9.91 29.02
N LYS A 229 -10.16 -10.35 27.97
CA LYS A 229 -9.81 -10.00 26.58
C LYS A 229 -9.99 -8.51 26.28
N ALA A 230 -10.96 -7.85 26.91
CA ALA A 230 -11.15 -6.41 26.75
C ALA A 230 -10.03 -5.61 27.44
N PHE A 231 -9.52 -6.06 28.60
CA PHE A 231 -8.33 -5.48 29.23
C PHE A 231 -7.07 -5.69 28.39
N GLU A 232 -6.87 -6.89 27.85
CA GLU A 232 -5.75 -7.18 26.94
C GLU A 232 -5.80 -6.28 25.70
N LEU A 233 -6.97 -6.13 25.08
CA LEU A 233 -7.15 -5.23 23.95
C LEU A 233 -6.87 -3.77 24.32
N ALA A 234 -7.41 -3.29 25.45
CA ALA A 234 -7.14 -1.93 25.92
C ALA A 234 -5.65 -1.69 26.18
N TYR A 235 -4.96 -2.67 26.78
CA TYR A 235 -3.51 -2.61 26.97
C TYR A 235 -2.76 -2.48 25.63
N ARG A 236 -3.11 -3.32 24.64
CA ARG A 236 -2.50 -3.28 23.30
C ARG A 236 -2.76 -1.96 22.59
N VAL A 237 -3.99 -1.45 22.63
CA VAL A 237 -4.35 -0.14 22.05
C VAL A 237 -3.54 0.98 22.70
N ARG A 238 -3.42 0.97 24.03
CA ARG A 238 -2.61 1.97 24.77
C ARG A 238 -1.14 1.92 24.40
N CYS A 239 -0.57 0.72 24.27
CA CYS A 239 0.82 0.55 23.85
C CYS A 239 1.05 1.08 22.44
N LEU A 240 0.14 0.80 21.49
CA LEU A 240 0.27 1.31 20.13
C LEU A 240 0.12 2.83 20.06
N ILE A 241 -0.83 3.42 20.79
CA ILE A 241 -0.93 4.89 20.89
C ILE A 241 0.39 5.47 21.40
N TRP A 242 0.94 4.87 22.47
CA TRP A 242 2.24 5.29 23.02
C TRP A 242 3.38 5.15 22.01
N ASP A 243 3.46 4.04 21.29
CA ASP A 243 4.51 3.79 20.29
C ASP A 243 4.41 4.76 19.11
N LEU A 244 3.20 5.14 18.70
CA LEU A 244 2.98 6.16 17.66
C LEU A 244 3.40 7.55 18.14
N GLU A 245 3.00 7.95 19.34
CA GLU A 245 3.44 9.25 19.92
C GLU A 245 4.96 9.27 20.09
N LYS A 246 5.55 8.18 20.59
CA LYS A 246 7.00 8.04 20.73
C LYS A 246 7.70 8.12 19.38
N TRP A 247 7.16 7.47 18.34
CA TRP A 247 7.69 7.56 16.99
C TRP A 247 7.66 9.00 16.48
N LYS A 248 6.56 9.73 16.68
CA LYS A 248 6.45 11.16 16.33
C LYS A 248 7.55 11.96 17.03
N GLU A 249 7.70 11.77 18.34
CA GLU A 249 8.69 12.49 19.14
C GLU A 249 10.14 12.21 18.72
N LEU A 250 10.45 10.96 18.38
CA LEU A 250 11.81 10.53 18.05
C LEU A 250 12.21 10.75 16.60
N HIS A 251 11.25 10.86 15.68
CA HIS A 251 11.55 10.84 14.24
C HIS A 251 11.04 12.04 13.47
N ILE A 252 9.91 12.67 13.87
CA ILE A 252 9.41 13.86 13.18
C ILE A 252 10.22 15.08 13.60
N TRP A 253 10.43 15.30 14.90
CA TRP A 253 11.13 16.49 15.41
C TRP A 253 12.64 16.49 15.14
N THR A 254 13.22 15.32 14.88
CA THR A 254 14.63 15.18 14.50
C THR A 254 14.79 15.06 12.99
N TYR A 255 13.70 15.13 12.22
CA TYR A 255 13.77 15.03 10.77
C TYR A 255 14.46 16.29 10.20
N PRO A 256 15.39 16.18 9.24
CA PRO A 256 16.19 17.32 8.77
C PRO A 256 15.38 18.55 8.35
N ALA A 257 14.24 18.35 7.69
CA ALA A 257 13.37 19.46 7.26
C ALA A 257 12.59 20.15 8.39
N ILE A 258 12.53 19.56 9.58
CA ILE A 258 11.71 20.03 10.72
C ILE A 258 12.58 20.51 11.89
N CYS A 259 13.75 19.91 12.10
CA CYS A 259 14.58 20.20 13.27
C CYS A 259 15.07 21.66 13.35
N GLU A 260 15.07 22.38 12.24
CA GLU A 260 15.46 23.79 12.16
C GLU A 260 14.32 24.75 12.53
N VAL A 261 13.08 24.27 12.64
CA VAL A 261 11.90 25.10 12.93
C VAL A 261 11.80 25.39 14.44
N PRO A 262 11.89 26.67 14.88
CA PRO A 262 11.81 27.02 16.30
C PRO A 262 10.46 26.66 16.92
N ASN A 263 10.44 26.22 18.17
CA ASN A 263 9.23 25.89 18.95
C ASN A 263 8.29 24.85 18.30
N SER A 264 8.77 24.06 17.35
CA SER A 264 7.98 23.06 16.61
C SER A 264 7.41 21.93 17.48
N ARG A 265 8.07 21.58 18.59
CA ARG A 265 7.66 20.45 19.47
C ARG A 265 6.35 20.66 20.22
N ASN A 266 5.85 21.89 20.31
CA ASN A 266 4.60 22.21 21.00
C ASN A 266 3.39 22.33 20.06
N LEU A 267 3.60 22.07 18.76
CA LEU A 267 2.52 22.13 17.79
C LEU A 267 1.49 21.04 18.05
N ASP A 268 0.21 21.40 17.98
CA ASP A 268 -0.86 20.41 17.88
C ASP A 268 -0.78 19.65 16.55
N LEU A 269 -1.62 18.61 16.39
CA LEU A 269 -1.60 17.77 15.21
C LEU A 269 -1.83 18.56 13.92
N LEU A 270 -2.79 19.48 13.90
CA LEU A 270 -3.15 20.22 12.70
C LEU A 270 -2.06 21.21 12.31
N ALA A 271 -1.48 21.91 13.29
CA ALA A 271 -0.37 22.82 13.08
C ALA A 271 0.89 22.07 12.59
N LEU A 272 1.17 20.88 13.14
CA LEU A 272 2.23 20.01 12.65
C LEU A 272 1.98 19.56 11.20
N CYS A 273 0.77 19.07 10.91
CA CYS A 273 0.42 18.66 9.55
C CYS A 273 0.55 19.82 8.57
N LYS A 274 0.09 21.01 8.94
CA LYS A 274 0.22 22.22 8.14
C LYS A 274 1.68 22.56 7.86
N LEU A 275 2.52 22.59 8.90
CA LEU A 275 3.96 22.82 8.78
C LEU A 275 4.60 21.88 7.76
N ILE A 276 4.33 20.56 7.87
CA ILE A 276 4.90 19.55 6.97
C ILE A 276 4.39 19.71 5.54
N THR A 277 3.09 19.99 5.37
CA THR A 277 2.49 20.13 4.03
C THR A 277 2.90 21.40 3.30
N GLU A 278 3.34 22.42 4.02
CA GLU A 278 3.77 23.72 3.48
C GLU A 278 5.30 23.84 3.35
N LEU A 279 6.05 22.75 3.58
CA LEU A 279 7.50 22.73 3.33
C LEU A 279 7.80 23.01 1.86
N HIS A 280 8.83 23.82 1.62
CA HIS A 280 9.33 24.13 0.28
C HIS A 280 10.85 23.85 0.20
N PRO A 281 11.28 22.84 -0.59
CA PRO A 281 10.45 21.90 -1.36
C PRO A 281 9.63 20.95 -0.47
N TYR A 282 8.49 20.46 -0.99
CA TYR A 282 7.63 19.51 -0.28
C TYR A 282 8.35 18.17 -0.10
N ASP A 283 8.41 17.65 1.13
CA ASP A 283 8.98 16.34 1.42
C ASP A 283 7.90 15.25 1.36
N ALA A 284 7.81 14.58 0.21
CA ALA A 284 6.86 13.49 0.00
C ALA A 284 7.04 12.33 1.00
N ARG A 285 8.27 11.99 1.40
CA ARG A 285 8.54 10.87 2.33
C ARG A 285 8.02 11.18 3.72
N LEU A 286 8.16 12.42 4.15
CA LEU A 286 7.60 12.89 5.41
C LEU A 286 6.06 12.92 5.35
N GLY A 287 5.50 13.38 4.23
CA GLY A 287 4.05 13.33 3.97
C GLY A 287 3.48 11.91 4.01
N GLU A 288 4.14 10.93 3.39
CA GLU A 288 3.76 9.53 3.39
C GLU A 288 3.70 8.92 4.79
N ALA A 289 4.73 9.18 5.60
CA ALA A 289 4.79 8.74 6.98
C ALA A 289 3.69 9.38 7.83
N LEU A 290 3.47 10.68 7.67
CA LEU A 290 2.43 11.42 8.38
C LEU A 290 1.01 10.95 7.99
N SER A 291 0.81 10.62 6.71
CA SER A 291 -0.44 10.03 6.20
C SER A 291 -0.73 8.71 6.90
N CYS A 292 0.24 7.78 6.95
CA CYS A 292 0.09 6.52 7.67
C CYS A 292 -0.14 6.71 9.18
N TYR A 293 0.58 7.65 9.80
CA TYR A 293 0.45 7.97 11.22
C TYR A 293 -0.97 8.42 11.58
N THR A 294 -1.52 9.39 10.84
CA THR A 294 -2.87 9.92 11.08
C THR A 294 -3.95 8.86 10.86
N GLY A 295 -3.84 8.04 9.81
CA GLY A 295 -4.76 6.92 9.57
C GLY A 295 -4.72 5.87 10.69
N ALA A 296 -3.53 5.54 11.20
CA ALA A 296 -3.35 4.61 12.30
C ALA A 296 -3.92 5.14 13.62
N GLN A 297 -3.64 6.39 13.96
CA GLN A 297 -4.21 7.07 15.12
C GLN A 297 -5.74 7.08 15.06
N LEU A 298 -6.33 7.32 13.89
CA LEU A 298 -7.79 7.27 13.71
C LEU A 298 -8.36 5.87 13.95
N ILE A 299 -7.71 4.81 13.46
CA ILE A 299 -8.13 3.44 13.76
C ILE A 299 -8.12 3.19 15.27
N LEU A 300 -7.03 3.51 15.95
CA LEU A 300 -6.86 3.27 17.38
C LEU A 300 -7.84 4.10 18.22
N ALA A 301 -8.07 5.37 17.84
CA ALA A 301 -9.04 6.25 18.47
C ALA A 301 -10.44 5.66 18.44
N ARG A 302 -10.86 5.11 17.30
CA ARG A 302 -12.18 4.48 17.16
C ARG A 302 -12.31 3.20 17.97
N VAL A 303 -11.27 2.36 18.00
CA VAL A 303 -11.27 1.16 18.85
C VAL A 303 -11.34 1.55 20.34
N ALA A 304 -10.57 2.54 20.75
CA ALA A 304 -10.57 3.04 22.12
C ALA A 304 -11.90 3.65 22.54
N GLN A 305 -12.53 4.44 21.68
CA GLN A 305 -13.85 5.02 21.95
C GLN A 305 -14.89 3.92 22.19
N ARG A 306 -14.94 2.89 21.33
CA ARG A 306 -15.87 1.76 21.48
C ARG A 306 -15.64 0.98 22.78
N LEU A 307 -14.39 0.85 23.23
CA LEU A 307 -14.07 0.28 24.53
C LEU A 307 -14.52 1.18 25.69
N GLY A 308 -14.29 2.48 25.58
CA GLY A 308 -14.65 3.48 26.59
C GLY A 308 -16.16 3.74 26.71
N GLU A 309 -16.95 3.46 25.68
CA GLU A 309 -18.42 3.45 25.73
C GLU A 309 -18.94 2.31 26.61
N ARG A 310 -18.22 1.18 26.64
CA ARG A 310 -18.61 -0.02 27.41
C ARG A 310 -18.05 -0.05 28.83
N SER A 311 -17.03 0.76 29.14
CA SER A 311 -16.39 0.78 30.46
C SER A 311 -15.77 2.13 30.79
N PHE A 312 -16.18 2.70 31.92
CA PHE A 312 -15.59 3.92 32.47
C PHE A 312 -14.08 3.78 32.71
N LEU A 313 -13.63 2.64 33.27
CA LEU A 313 -12.21 2.37 33.51
C LEU A 313 -11.40 2.39 32.21
N MET A 314 -11.94 1.81 31.13
CA MET A 314 -11.27 1.82 29.82
C MET A 314 -11.22 3.21 29.22
N ARG A 315 -12.29 4.00 29.38
CA ARG A 315 -12.33 5.40 28.93
C ARG A 315 -11.24 6.23 29.60
N THR A 316 -11.02 6.06 30.90
CA THR A 316 -9.97 6.77 31.63
C THR A 316 -8.57 6.29 31.28
N ALA A 317 -8.39 4.98 31.02
CA ALA A 317 -7.11 4.37 30.69
C ALA A 317 -6.65 4.64 29.24
N LEU A 318 -7.58 4.80 28.30
CA LEU A 318 -7.32 5.02 26.88
C LEU A 318 -7.41 6.50 26.53
N ARG A 319 -6.53 7.32 27.12
CA ARG A 319 -6.45 8.74 26.78
C ARG A 319 -5.98 8.89 25.34
N LEU A 320 -6.84 9.49 24.51
CA LEU A 320 -6.53 9.77 23.11
C LEU A 320 -5.73 11.07 23.00
N PRO A 321 -4.64 11.09 22.24
CA PRO A 321 -3.83 12.30 22.04
C PRO A 321 -4.54 13.34 21.16
N HIS A 322 -5.48 12.89 20.32
CA HIS A 322 -6.16 13.70 19.31
C HIS A 322 -7.65 13.37 19.25
N THR A 323 -8.48 14.35 18.89
CA THR A 323 -9.90 14.10 18.65
C THR A 323 -10.13 13.45 17.29
N LEU A 324 -11.29 12.82 17.07
CA LEU A 324 -11.66 12.31 15.74
C LEU A 324 -11.70 13.43 14.69
N TYR A 325 -12.16 14.63 15.09
CA TYR A 325 -12.21 15.79 14.23
C TYR A 325 -10.81 16.22 13.78
N ASP A 326 -9.86 16.32 14.71
CA ASP A 326 -8.48 16.71 14.39
C ASP A 326 -7.81 15.67 13.48
N LEU A 327 -8.02 14.38 13.75
CA LEU A 327 -7.47 13.29 12.95
C LEU A 327 -8.02 13.29 11.52
N VAL A 328 -9.34 13.42 11.35
CA VAL A 328 -9.96 13.47 10.03
C VAL A 328 -9.54 14.74 9.27
N SER A 329 -9.47 15.88 9.95
CA SER A 329 -9.01 17.14 9.37
C SER A 329 -7.54 17.07 8.94
N ALA A 330 -6.68 16.45 9.75
CA ALA A 330 -5.28 16.18 9.43
C ALA A 330 -5.14 15.26 8.22
N ILE A 331 -5.93 14.18 8.15
CA ILE A 331 -5.96 13.29 6.98
C ILE A 331 -6.32 14.07 5.72
N VAL A 332 -7.33 14.95 5.77
CA VAL A 332 -7.73 15.78 4.63
C VAL A 332 -6.60 16.71 4.19
N LEU A 333 -5.95 17.38 5.14
CA LEU A 333 -4.86 18.32 4.88
C LEU A 333 -3.65 17.62 4.22
N VAL A 334 -3.19 16.53 4.81
CA VAL A 334 -2.03 15.76 4.31
C VAL A 334 -2.35 15.14 2.95
N SER A 335 -3.54 14.55 2.80
CA SER A 335 -3.94 13.93 1.54
C SER A 335 -4.01 14.94 0.40
N ARG A 336 -4.52 16.15 0.67
CA ARG A 336 -4.58 17.22 -0.33
C ARG A 336 -3.18 17.60 -0.82
N ALA A 337 -2.25 17.83 0.10
CA ALA A 337 -0.87 18.17 -0.26
C ALA A 337 -0.20 17.08 -1.09
N GLN A 338 -0.40 15.81 -0.70
CA GLN A 338 0.09 14.66 -1.46
C GLN A 338 -0.49 14.62 -2.87
N ILE A 339 -1.81 14.74 -3.02
CA ILE A 339 -2.48 14.71 -4.35
C ILE A 339 -1.99 15.85 -5.26
N THR A 340 -1.73 17.03 -4.70
CA THR A 340 -1.26 18.20 -5.46
C THR A 340 0.22 18.15 -5.80
N ALA A 341 1.01 17.30 -5.14
CA ALA A 341 2.45 17.21 -5.39
C ALA A 341 2.72 16.53 -6.74
N GLU A 342 3.48 17.21 -7.61
CA GLU A 342 3.81 16.74 -8.97
C GLU A 342 4.55 15.39 -8.98
N ASP A 343 5.32 15.09 -7.93
CA ASP A 343 6.16 13.90 -7.81
C ASP A 343 5.48 12.70 -7.12
N SER A 344 4.15 12.69 -6.98
CA SER A 344 3.41 11.61 -6.31
C SER A 344 3.72 10.20 -6.84
N SER A 345 4.36 9.38 -6.03
CA SER A 345 4.70 8.03 -6.42
C SER A 345 3.55 7.05 -6.23
N LEU A 346 3.74 5.82 -6.70
CA LEU A 346 2.77 4.75 -6.47
C LEU A 346 2.58 4.49 -4.97
N ILE A 347 3.66 4.59 -4.18
CA ILE A 347 3.58 4.47 -2.72
C ILE A 347 2.80 5.64 -2.15
N THR A 348 3.09 6.88 -2.57
CA THR A 348 2.34 8.06 -2.15
C THR A 348 0.83 7.85 -2.35
N LEU A 349 0.39 7.45 -3.55
CA LEU A 349 -1.03 7.21 -3.82
C LEU A 349 -1.65 6.10 -2.96
N ILE A 350 -0.90 5.02 -2.69
CA ILE A 350 -1.34 3.92 -1.82
C ILE A 350 -1.51 4.42 -0.37
N VAL A 351 -0.55 5.17 0.16
CA VAL A 351 -0.61 5.64 1.54
C VAL A 351 -1.57 6.81 1.73
N THR A 352 -1.84 7.62 0.71
CA THR A 352 -2.92 8.65 0.75
C THR A 352 -4.30 8.01 0.78
N THR A 353 -4.47 6.94 0.00
CA THR A 353 -5.73 6.20 -0.10
C THR A 353 -6.20 5.63 1.23
N PHE A 354 -5.27 5.09 2.01
CA PHE A 354 -5.58 4.34 3.22
C PHE A 354 -6.29 5.17 4.30
N PRO A 355 -5.71 6.28 4.79
CA PRO A 355 -6.35 7.10 5.81
C PRO A 355 -7.66 7.71 5.31
N LEU A 356 -7.75 8.08 4.02
CA LEU A 356 -9.00 8.56 3.44
C LEU A 356 -10.12 7.53 3.55
N LYS A 357 -9.84 6.24 3.30
CA LYS A 357 -10.82 5.16 3.50
C LYS A 357 -11.19 4.95 4.97
N VAL A 358 -10.20 5.00 5.87
CA VAL A 358 -10.46 4.94 7.31
C VAL A 358 -11.37 6.10 7.74
N ALA A 359 -11.07 7.31 7.27
CA ALA A 359 -11.85 8.53 7.53
C ALA A 359 -13.25 8.44 6.95
N GLN A 360 -13.41 7.96 5.71
CA GLN A 360 -14.72 7.73 5.09
C GLN A 360 -15.60 6.79 5.93
N GLY A 361 -15.00 5.77 6.55
CA GLY A 361 -15.70 4.84 7.43
C GLY A 361 -15.96 5.37 8.85
N THR A 362 -15.61 6.62 9.16
CA THR A 362 -15.80 7.25 10.48
C THR A 362 -17.15 7.95 10.56
N THR A 363 -18.22 7.15 10.58
CA THR A 363 -19.60 7.64 10.62
C THR A 363 -19.97 8.32 11.94
N GLU A 364 -19.15 8.16 12.97
CA GLU A 364 -19.32 8.78 14.28
C GLU A 364 -19.12 10.32 14.24
N LEU A 365 -18.45 10.84 13.21
CA LEU A 365 -18.23 12.28 13.00
C LEU A 365 -19.41 12.89 12.23
N GLN A 366 -20.04 13.95 12.75
CA GLN A 366 -21.16 14.63 12.09
C GLN A 366 -20.69 15.91 11.39
N ASP A 367 -19.85 15.78 10.36
CA ASP A 367 -19.34 16.91 9.58
C ASP A 367 -19.52 16.67 8.06
N PRO A 368 -20.60 17.17 7.44
CA PRO A 368 -20.89 16.94 6.03
C PRO A 368 -19.79 17.45 5.07
N GLU A 369 -19.10 18.54 5.43
CA GLU A 369 -18.06 19.15 4.61
C GLU A 369 -16.80 18.28 4.58
N LEU A 370 -16.36 17.77 5.75
CA LEU A 370 -15.26 16.81 5.81
C LEU A 370 -15.60 15.53 5.05
N HIS A 371 -16.81 15.00 5.19
CA HIS A 371 -17.23 13.81 4.44
C HIS A 371 -17.23 14.04 2.93
N LYS A 372 -17.65 15.23 2.48
CA LYS A 372 -17.58 15.61 1.07
C LYS A 372 -16.13 15.71 0.60
N ALA A 373 -15.27 16.40 1.34
CA ALA A 373 -13.85 16.51 1.02
C ALA A 373 -13.16 15.14 0.89
N ILE A 374 -13.47 14.19 1.79
CA ILE A 374 -12.94 12.82 1.73
C ILE A 374 -13.38 12.13 0.43
N ARG A 375 -14.66 12.21 0.06
CA ARG A 375 -15.16 11.60 -1.18
C ARG A 375 -14.51 12.22 -2.42
N ASP A 376 -14.38 13.54 -2.44
CA ASP A 376 -13.79 14.26 -3.57
C ASP A 376 -12.30 13.90 -3.73
N MET A 377 -11.54 13.81 -2.63
CA MET A 377 -10.14 13.38 -2.69
C MET A 377 -9.99 11.91 -3.06
N LEU A 378 -10.85 11.00 -2.59
CA LEU A 378 -10.82 9.61 -3.03
C LEU A 378 -11.05 9.50 -4.55
N SER A 379 -11.93 10.33 -5.10
CA SER A 379 -12.13 10.44 -6.55
C SER A 379 -10.87 10.98 -7.25
N GLN A 380 -10.25 12.04 -6.73
CA GLN A 380 -9.00 12.60 -7.28
C GLN A 380 -7.85 11.59 -7.26
N VAL A 381 -7.68 10.84 -6.18
CA VAL A 381 -6.68 9.76 -6.10
C VAL A 381 -6.96 8.68 -7.15
N ALA A 382 -8.23 8.32 -7.36
CA ALA A 382 -8.61 7.36 -8.39
C ALA A 382 -8.27 7.87 -9.81
N VAL A 383 -8.54 9.15 -10.07
CA VAL A 383 -8.15 9.82 -11.31
C VAL A 383 -6.64 9.80 -11.49
N GLU A 384 -5.87 10.05 -10.43
CA GLU A 384 -4.40 10.06 -10.49
C GLU A 384 -3.82 8.66 -10.75
N PHE A 385 -4.38 7.61 -10.11
CA PHE A 385 -4.06 6.21 -10.46
C PHE A 385 -4.31 5.90 -11.93
N SER A 386 -5.46 6.34 -12.45
CA SER A 386 -5.82 6.12 -13.85
C SER A 386 -4.95 6.95 -14.80
N ARG A 387 -4.64 8.19 -14.46
CA ARG A 387 -3.86 9.11 -15.30
C ARG A 387 -2.39 8.69 -15.39
N ARG A 388 -1.76 8.40 -14.24
CA ARG A 388 -0.32 8.13 -14.16
C ARG A 388 0.02 6.67 -14.47
N TYR A 389 -0.77 5.74 -13.96
CA TYR A 389 -0.47 4.30 -14.05
C TYR A 389 -1.47 3.53 -14.90
N ASN A 390 -2.57 4.15 -15.36
CA ASN A 390 -3.69 3.47 -16.04
C ASN A 390 -4.15 2.22 -15.25
N LEU A 391 -4.18 2.40 -13.94
CA LEU A 391 -4.73 1.47 -12.97
C LEU A 391 -6.13 1.96 -12.62
N LYS A 392 -7.13 1.09 -12.76
CA LYS A 392 -8.44 1.37 -12.20
C LYS A 392 -8.35 1.17 -10.70
N TYR A 393 -8.51 2.26 -9.98
CA TYR A 393 -8.66 2.21 -8.55
C TYR A 393 -10.12 1.88 -8.24
N THR A 394 -10.37 0.66 -7.78
CA THR A 394 -11.71 0.23 -7.39
C THR A 394 -11.92 0.55 -5.91
N THR A 395 -12.93 1.37 -5.64
CA THR A 395 -13.48 1.54 -4.29
C THR A 395 -14.14 0.22 -3.88
N PRO A 396 -13.67 -0.50 -2.85
CA PRO A 396 -14.55 -1.46 -2.19
C PRO A 396 -15.73 -0.65 -1.65
N SER A 397 -16.93 -1.14 -1.97
CA SER A 397 -18.19 -0.60 -1.47
C SER A 397 -18.30 -0.73 0.04
#